data_AF-A0A0P9I2W1-F1
#
_entry.id   AF-A0A0P9I2W1-F1
#
_cell.length_a   1.000
_cell.length_b   1.000
_cell.length_c   1.000
_cell.angle_alpha   90.00
_cell.angle_beta   90.00
_cell.angle_gamma   90.00
#
_symmetry.space_group_name_H-M   'P 1'
#
loop_
_entity.id
_entity.type
_entity.pdbx_description
1 polymer ?
#
loop_
_entity_poly.entity_id
_entity_poly.type
_entity_poly.pdbx_seq_one_letter_code
_entity_poly.pdbx_strand_id
1 'polypeptide(L)'
;MGSEEYRARNICIMGIIVWILIWSLGIFGICDYCLGIDMFVSTKYSWLFWIPFIACIVCLSLNAYIWRKPRSFSNYQTEVNVIEFVERNVGPLILAISLLLTLAVGMKELVAVLPPAFFGYIILSLVFACCFVLPLIWIPCDDVRSLVKLRHFKTVPYFYAIFFFLTALISFIISSVP
;
A
#
# COMPACT_ATOMS: atom_id res chain seq x y z
N MET A 1 25.88 -14.04 -10.64
CA MET A 1 24.89 -14.14 -9.55
C MET A 1 24.78 -12.87 -8.70
N GLY A 2 25.80 -11.99 -8.62
CA GLY A 2 25.82 -10.88 -7.66
C GLY A 2 25.16 -9.54 -8.03
N SER A 3 24.56 -9.32 -9.21
CA SER A 3 23.95 -8.02 -9.56
C SER A 3 22.41 -7.97 -9.39
N GLU A 4 21.76 -9.13 -9.34
CA GLU A 4 20.29 -9.27 -9.42
C GLU A 4 19.61 -9.29 -8.04
N GLU A 5 20.22 -9.93 -7.03
CA GLU A 5 19.81 -9.80 -5.61
C GLU A 5 19.82 -8.32 -5.18
N TYR A 6 20.81 -7.57 -5.67
CA TYR A 6 20.91 -6.14 -5.41
C TYR A 6 19.71 -5.38 -6.01
N ARG A 7 19.22 -5.76 -7.20
CA ARG A 7 18.13 -5.04 -7.88
C ARG A 7 16.76 -5.24 -7.20
N ALA A 8 16.39 -6.47 -6.85
CA ALA A 8 15.12 -6.73 -6.16
C ALA A 8 15.10 -6.12 -4.75
N ARG A 9 16.22 -6.18 -4.02
CA ARG A 9 16.39 -5.46 -2.76
C ARG A 9 16.24 -3.95 -2.94
N ASN A 10 16.83 -3.39 -4.00
CA ASN A 10 16.72 -1.96 -4.28
C ASN A 10 15.28 -1.53 -4.54
N ILE A 11 14.43 -2.37 -5.16
CA ILE A 11 13.00 -2.05 -5.35
C ILE A 11 12.29 -1.91 -3.99
N CYS A 12 12.49 -2.83 -3.05
CA CYS A 12 11.91 -2.72 -1.71
C CYS A 12 12.44 -1.50 -0.94
N ILE A 13 13.75 -1.21 -1.03
CA ILE A 13 14.35 -0.02 -0.40
C ILE A 13 13.78 1.26 -1.00
N MET A 14 13.68 1.35 -2.33
CA MET A 14 13.02 2.47 -3.01
C MET A 14 11.56 2.58 -2.59
N GLY A 15 10.88 1.46 -2.38
CA GLY A 15 9.55 1.43 -1.78
C GLY A 15 9.53 2.04 -0.36
N ILE A 16 10.50 1.75 0.49
CA ILE A 16 10.56 2.39 1.82
C ILE A 16 10.76 3.91 1.67
N ILE A 17 11.64 4.35 0.77
CA ILE A 17 11.87 5.78 0.52
C ILE A 17 10.60 6.45 0.01
N VAL A 18 9.93 5.88 -0.99
CA VAL A 18 8.67 6.40 -1.54
C VAL A 18 7.59 6.46 -0.47
N TRP A 19 7.48 5.45 0.40
CA TRP A 19 6.55 5.46 1.52
C TRP A 19 6.81 6.63 2.47
N ILE A 20 8.06 6.84 2.85
CA ILE A 20 8.46 7.97 3.71
C ILE A 20 8.12 9.30 3.01
N LEU A 21 8.40 9.43 1.72
CA LEU A 21 8.10 10.66 0.95
C LEU A 21 6.59 10.92 0.83
N ILE A 22 5.77 9.89 0.65
CA ILE A 22 4.30 10.05 0.63
C ILE A 22 3.82 10.58 1.98
N TRP A 23 4.33 10.05 3.09
CA TRP A 23 3.94 10.52 4.42
C TRP A 23 4.47 11.91 4.75
N SER A 24 5.73 12.20 4.45
CA SER A 24 6.34 13.48 4.81
C SER A 24 5.94 14.61 3.87
N LEU A 25 6.02 14.41 2.55
CA LEU A 25 5.72 15.45 1.56
C LEU A 25 4.25 15.45 1.17
N GLY A 26 3.66 14.27 0.93
CA GLY A 26 2.28 14.16 0.51
C GLY A 26 1.30 14.48 1.63
N ILE A 27 1.31 13.67 2.69
CA ILE A 27 0.33 13.75 3.78
C ILE A 27 0.64 14.97 4.67
N PHE A 28 1.81 15.03 5.29
CA PHE A 28 2.14 16.12 6.21
C PHE A 28 2.37 17.46 5.48
N GLY A 29 3.17 17.47 4.41
CA GLY A 29 3.49 18.69 3.67
C GLY A 29 2.32 19.25 2.86
N ILE A 30 1.77 18.48 1.92
CA ILE A 30 0.76 18.97 0.99
C ILE A 30 -0.62 18.96 1.62
N CYS A 31 -1.10 17.80 2.11
CA CYS A 31 -2.49 17.69 2.59
C CYS A 31 -2.73 18.50 3.87
N ASP A 32 -1.85 18.41 4.86
CA ASP A 32 -2.05 19.11 6.13
C ASP A 32 -1.52 20.54 6.10
N TYR A 33 -0.24 20.73 5.78
CA TYR A 33 0.38 22.05 5.89
C TYR A 33 -0.07 23.01 4.78
N CYS A 34 -0.13 22.58 3.52
CA CYS A 34 -0.53 23.45 2.41
C CYS A 34 -2.05 23.53 2.20
N LEU A 35 -2.77 22.42 2.35
CA LEU A 35 -4.20 22.33 2.02
C LEU A 35 -5.14 22.33 3.23
N GLY A 36 -4.63 22.12 4.45
CA GLY A 36 -5.44 22.14 5.68
C GLY A 36 -6.50 21.04 5.77
N ILE A 37 -6.22 19.84 5.25
CA ILE A 37 -7.18 18.72 5.16
C ILE A 37 -7.31 17.93 6.48
N ASP A 38 -6.42 18.16 7.46
CA ASP A 38 -6.39 17.50 8.77
C ASP A 38 -6.38 15.96 8.70
N MET A 39 -5.42 15.39 7.98
CA MET A 39 -5.22 13.97 7.73
C MET A 39 -4.93 13.14 9.00
N PHE A 40 -4.57 13.77 10.12
CA PHE A 40 -4.37 13.07 11.41
C PHE A 40 -5.60 13.07 12.32
N VAL A 41 -6.71 13.70 11.92
CA VAL A 41 -8.03 13.77 12.60
C VAL A 41 -8.02 14.37 14.03
N SER A 42 -7.15 13.90 14.91
CA SER A 42 -7.00 14.34 16.30
C SER A 42 -5.53 14.32 16.70
N THR A 43 -5.04 15.44 17.25
CA THR A 43 -3.68 15.55 17.78
C THR A 43 -3.43 14.59 18.94
N LYS A 44 -4.44 14.32 19.77
CA LYS A 44 -4.38 13.40 20.93
C LYS A 44 -4.08 11.96 20.53
N TYR A 45 -4.67 11.49 19.43
CA TYR A 45 -4.54 10.11 18.96
C TYR A 45 -3.67 9.98 17.70
N SER A 46 -3.02 11.07 17.27
CA SER A 46 -2.12 11.12 16.11
C SER A 46 -1.03 10.03 16.14
N TRP A 47 -0.63 9.57 17.32
CA TRP A 47 0.37 8.52 17.46
C TRP A 47 -0.07 7.17 16.84
N LEU A 48 -1.37 6.89 16.76
CA LEU A 48 -1.90 5.65 16.16
C LEU A 48 -1.58 5.54 14.66
N PHE A 49 -1.39 6.67 13.97
CA PHE A 49 -1.00 6.69 12.55
C PHE A 49 0.42 6.17 12.32
N TRP A 50 1.27 6.15 13.35
CA TRP A 50 2.59 5.51 13.27
C TRP A 50 2.51 3.99 13.17
N ILE A 51 1.41 3.36 13.60
CA ILE A 51 1.23 1.91 13.52
C ILE A 51 1.24 1.43 12.06
N PRO A 52 0.33 1.87 11.17
CA PRO A 52 0.36 1.47 9.77
C PRO A 52 1.64 1.95 9.06
N PHE A 53 2.18 3.12 9.43
CA PHE A 53 3.42 3.64 8.88
C PHE A 53 4.61 2.70 9.15
N ILE A 54 4.86 2.34 10.41
CA ILE A 54 5.96 1.48 10.81
C ILE A 54 5.73 0.05 10.32
N ALA A 55 4.50 -0.45 10.41
CA ALA A 55 4.16 -1.80 9.94
C ALA A 55 4.47 -1.98 8.45
N CYS A 56 4.18 -0.98 7.61
CA CYS A 56 4.56 -0.99 6.19
C CYS A 56 6.08 -1.08 6.00
N ILE A 57 6.84 -0.27 6.72
CA ILE A 57 8.32 -0.28 6.66
C ILE A 57 8.86 -1.65 7.08
N VAL A 58 8.31 -2.25 8.15
CA VAL A 58 8.70 -3.58 8.62
C VAL A 58 8.39 -4.65 7.57
N CYS A 59 7.19 -4.66 6.99
CA CYS A 59 6.82 -5.63 5.94
C CYS A 59 7.72 -5.53 4.70
N LEU A 60 8.06 -4.31 4.28
CA LEU A 60 8.98 -4.07 3.17
C LEU A 60 10.42 -4.47 3.51
N SER A 61 10.86 -4.19 4.73
CA SER A 61 12.20 -4.55 5.22
C SER A 61 12.36 -6.06 5.34
N LEU A 62 11.34 -6.77 5.84
CA LEU A 62 11.31 -8.23 5.88
C LEU A 62 11.34 -8.82 4.47
N ASN A 63 10.58 -8.26 3.53
CA ASN A 63 10.66 -8.69 2.12
C ASN A 63 12.05 -8.47 1.52
N ALA A 64 12.68 -7.33 1.78
CA ALA A 64 14.06 -7.05 1.35
C ALA A 64 15.07 -8.01 1.99
N TYR A 65 14.90 -8.32 3.28
CA TYR A 65 15.78 -9.21 4.05
C TYR A 65 15.69 -10.66 3.58
N ILE A 66 14.49 -11.19 3.37
CA ILE A 66 14.27 -12.55 2.87
C ILE A 66 15.01 -12.77 1.55
N TRP A 67 15.10 -11.72 0.72
CA TRP A 67 15.79 -11.77 -0.57
C TRP A 67 17.30 -11.56 -0.51
N ARG A 68 17.86 -11.32 0.68
CA ARG A 68 19.31 -11.26 0.89
C ARG A 68 19.95 -12.65 1.02
N LYS A 69 19.15 -13.69 1.28
CA LYS A 69 19.66 -15.06 1.41
C LYS A 69 19.80 -15.68 0.02
N PRO A 70 20.96 -16.28 -0.32
CA PRO A 70 21.14 -16.94 -1.60
C PRO A 70 20.12 -18.07 -1.73
N ARG A 71 19.15 -17.86 -2.61
CA ARG A 71 18.23 -18.90 -3.08
C ARG A 71 18.66 -19.27 -4.50
N SER A 72 18.68 -20.57 -4.82
CA SER A 72 18.62 -20.96 -6.23
C SER A 72 17.34 -20.34 -6.78
N PHE A 73 17.44 -19.48 -7.81
CA PHE A 73 16.28 -18.81 -8.41
C PHE A 73 15.15 -19.82 -8.55
N SER A 74 14.09 -19.61 -7.75
CA SER A 74 13.00 -20.54 -7.60
C SER A 74 12.29 -20.71 -8.92
N ASN A 75 11.82 -21.94 -9.18
CA ASN A 75 10.97 -22.31 -10.30
C ASN A 75 10.07 -21.16 -10.77
N TYR A 76 10.03 -20.91 -12.08
CA TYR A 76 9.15 -19.95 -12.74
C TYR A 76 7.72 -19.98 -12.16
N GLN A 77 7.18 -21.18 -11.97
CA GLN A 77 5.85 -21.38 -11.40
C GLN A 77 5.68 -20.81 -10.00
N THR A 78 6.71 -20.86 -9.16
CA THR A 78 6.68 -20.26 -7.82
C THR A 78 6.51 -18.75 -7.90
N GLU A 79 7.22 -18.09 -8.81
CA GLU A 79 7.13 -16.64 -8.99
C GLU A 79 5.76 -16.22 -9.53
N VAL A 80 5.22 -16.97 -10.50
CA VAL A 80 3.85 -16.77 -11.00
C VAL A 80 2.83 -16.93 -9.88
N ASN A 81 2.91 -18.00 -9.09
CA ASN A 81 1.97 -18.24 -7.99
C ASN A 81 1.97 -17.12 -6.94
N VAL A 82 3.13 -16.50 -6.67
CA VAL A 82 3.21 -15.38 -5.72
C VAL A 82 2.62 -14.10 -6.30
N ILE A 83 2.81 -13.84 -7.60
CA ILE A 83 2.18 -12.71 -8.29
C ILE A 83 0.66 -12.90 -8.30
N GLU A 84 0.19 -14.08 -8.70
CA GLU A 84 -1.24 -14.42 -8.67
C GLU A 84 -1.83 -14.30 -7.27
N PHE A 85 -1.08 -14.67 -6.23
CA PHE A 85 -1.53 -14.48 -4.86
C PHE A 85 -1.80 -13.00 -4.56
N VAL A 86 -0.87 -12.10 -4.91
CA VAL A 86 -1.06 -10.65 -4.68
C VAL A 86 -2.26 -10.13 -5.47
N GLU A 87 -2.41 -10.53 -6.73
CA GLU A 87 -3.52 -10.12 -7.59
C GLU A 87 -4.87 -10.67 -7.12
N ARG A 88 -4.93 -11.92 -6.65
CA ARG A 88 -6.17 -12.50 -6.11
C ARG A 88 -6.59 -11.83 -4.81
N ASN A 89 -5.63 -11.47 -3.95
CA ASN A 89 -5.94 -10.86 -2.66
C ASN A 89 -6.20 -9.35 -2.74
N VAL A 90 -5.75 -8.67 -3.81
CA VAL A 90 -6.13 -7.26 -4.01
C VAL A 90 -7.59 -7.11 -4.42
N GLY A 91 -8.19 -8.12 -5.08
CA GLY A 91 -9.60 -8.11 -5.48
C GLY A 91 -10.58 -7.88 -4.31
N PRO A 92 -10.54 -8.69 -3.24
CA PRO A 92 -11.35 -8.46 -2.03
C PRO A 92 -11.14 -7.10 -1.38
N LEU A 93 -9.89 -6.59 -1.36
CA LEU A 93 -9.59 -5.25 -0.83
C LEU A 93 -10.29 -4.16 -1.65
N ILE A 94 -10.19 -4.23 -2.97
CA ILE A 94 -10.87 -3.29 -3.88
C ILE A 94 -12.38 -3.37 -3.72
N LEU A 95 -12.94 -4.58 -3.59
CA LEU A 95 -14.37 -4.78 -3.38
C LEU A 95 -14.82 -4.15 -2.05
N ALA A 96 -14.07 -4.37 -0.96
CA ALA A 96 -14.36 -3.77 0.34
C ALA A 96 -14.32 -2.24 0.29
N ILE A 97 -13.28 -1.67 -0.34
CA ILE A 97 -13.16 -0.22 -0.53
C ILE A 97 -14.30 0.33 -1.39
N SER A 98 -14.61 -0.33 -2.50
CA SER A 98 -15.67 0.10 -3.43
C SER A 98 -17.05 0.06 -2.77
N LEU A 99 -17.32 -0.96 -1.95
CA LEU A 99 -18.56 -1.06 -1.18
C LEU A 99 -18.66 0.08 -0.16
N LEU A 100 -17.58 0.35 0.60
CA LEU A 100 -17.54 1.46 1.56
C LEU A 100 -17.78 2.82 0.89
N LEU A 101 -17.14 3.07 -0.26
CA LEU A 101 -17.34 4.30 -1.02
C LEU A 101 -18.77 4.41 -1.57
N THR A 102 -19.33 3.30 -2.07
CA THR A 102 -20.71 3.27 -2.58
C THR A 102 -21.71 3.54 -1.47
N LEU A 103 -21.52 2.94 -0.29
CA LEU A 103 -22.35 3.21 0.89
C LEU A 103 -22.21 4.65 1.36
N ALA A 104 -20.99 5.19 1.40
CA ALA A 104 -20.76 6.59 1.74
C ALA A 104 -21.50 7.52 0.77
N VAL A 105 -21.36 7.33 -0.54
CA VAL A 105 -22.05 8.18 -1.54
C VAL A 105 -23.57 8.00 -1.51
N GLY A 106 -24.05 6.76 -1.34
CA GLY A 106 -25.47 6.42 -1.31
C GLY A 106 -26.19 6.92 -0.05
N MET A 107 -25.47 7.06 1.06
CA MET A 107 -26.00 7.54 2.34
C MET A 107 -25.39 8.90 2.67
N LYS A 108 -26.01 9.98 2.20
CA LYS A 108 -25.53 11.35 2.44
C LYS A 108 -25.29 11.68 3.92
N GLU A 109 -26.07 11.09 4.82
CA GLU A 109 -25.90 11.21 6.27
C GLU A 109 -24.58 10.59 6.77
N LEU A 110 -24.12 9.51 6.14
CA LEU A 110 -22.85 8.85 6.48
C LEU A 110 -21.65 9.73 6.11
N VAL A 111 -21.70 10.42 4.96
CA VAL A 111 -20.63 11.33 4.53
C VAL A 111 -20.39 12.46 5.53
N ALA A 112 -21.46 12.98 6.15
CA ALA A 112 -21.37 14.07 7.10
C ALA A 112 -20.64 13.68 8.40
N VAL A 113 -20.54 12.38 8.70
CA VAL A 113 -19.91 11.85 9.93
C VAL A 113 -18.49 11.33 9.66
N LEU A 114 -18.14 11.08 8.40
CA LEU A 114 -16.83 10.54 8.02
C LEU A 114 -15.79 11.67 7.91
N PRO A 115 -14.62 11.57 8.57
CA PRO A 115 -13.59 12.60 8.50
C PRO A 115 -12.98 12.65 7.09
N PRO A 116 -12.56 13.83 6.58
CA PRO A 116 -11.89 13.95 5.28
C PRO A 116 -10.68 13.02 5.13
N ALA A 117 -9.93 12.82 6.21
CA ALA A 117 -8.82 11.87 6.30
C ALA A 117 -9.22 10.45 5.89
N PHE A 118 -10.40 9.96 6.31
CA PHE A 118 -10.90 8.64 5.95
C PHE A 118 -10.99 8.48 4.43
N PHE A 119 -11.63 9.45 3.76
CA PHE A 119 -11.75 9.43 2.30
C PHE A 119 -10.40 9.55 1.61
N GLY A 120 -9.51 10.42 2.09
CA GLY A 120 -8.16 10.58 1.54
C GLY A 120 -7.38 9.27 1.56
N TYR A 121 -7.35 8.58 2.69
CA TYR A 121 -6.65 7.30 2.81
C TYR A 121 -7.34 6.15 2.05
N ILE A 122 -8.68 6.13 2.01
CA ILE A 122 -9.44 5.17 1.18
C ILE A 122 -9.09 5.34 -0.30
N ILE A 123 -9.05 6.57 -0.80
CA ILE A 123 -8.72 6.87 -2.19
C ILE A 123 -7.27 6.48 -2.49
N LEU A 124 -6.32 6.84 -1.60
CA LEU A 124 -4.93 6.42 -1.76
C LEU A 124 -4.79 4.89 -1.81
N SER A 125 -5.50 4.19 -0.93
CA SER A 125 -5.53 2.72 -0.94
C SER A 125 -6.04 2.17 -2.27
N LEU A 126 -7.14 2.71 -2.77
CA LEU A 126 -7.73 2.31 -4.05
C LEU A 126 -6.80 2.60 -5.22
N VAL A 127 -6.13 3.76 -5.24
CA VAL A 127 -5.17 4.13 -6.29
C VAL A 127 -4.02 3.14 -6.32
N PHE A 128 -3.43 2.78 -5.17
CA PHE A 128 -2.36 1.79 -5.14
C PHE A 128 -2.83 0.40 -5.57
N ALA A 129 -4.02 -0.02 -5.15
CA ALA A 129 -4.61 -1.29 -5.53
C ALA A 129 -4.91 -1.37 -7.04
N CYS A 130 -5.64 -0.40 -7.59
CA CYS A 130 -6.12 -0.44 -8.97
C CYS A 130 -5.08 0.00 -10.00
N CYS A 131 -4.30 1.03 -9.71
CA CYS A 131 -3.40 1.64 -10.70
C CYS A 131 -2.00 1.00 -10.72
N PHE A 132 -1.63 0.23 -9.68
CA PHE A 132 -0.29 -0.34 -9.58
C PHE A 132 -0.25 -1.85 -9.36
N VAL A 133 -1.25 -2.45 -8.69
CA VAL A 133 -1.30 -3.92 -8.50
C VAL A 133 -2.02 -4.62 -9.65
N LEU A 134 -3.23 -4.16 -9.99
CA LEU A 134 -4.07 -4.78 -11.02
C LEU A 134 -3.60 -4.67 -12.48
N PRO A 135 -2.84 -3.64 -12.92
CA PRO A 135 -2.48 -3.53 -14.33
C PRO A 135 -1.81 -4.82 -14.83
N LEU A 136 -2.33 -5.33 -15.94
CA LEU A 136 -1.81 -6.53 -16.57
C LEU A 136 -0.53 -6.16 -17.32
N ILE A 137 0.60 -6.38 -16.67
CA ILE A 137 1.92 -6.16 -17.26
C ILE A 137 2.31 -7.46 -17.96
N TRP A 138 2.19 -7.48 -19.27
CA TRP A 138 2.57 -8.63 -20.08
C TRP A 138 4.09 -8.77 -20.13
N ILE A 139 4.61 -9.95 -19.74
CA ILE A 139 6.02 -10.29 -19.88
C ILE A 139 6.13 -11.32 -21.01
N PRO A 140 6.67 -10.96 -22.18
CA PRO A 140 6.64 -11.81 -23.37
C PRO A 140 7.61 -13.02 -23.34
N CYS A 141 8.27 -13.30 -22.22
CA CYS A 141 9.29 -14.35 -22.12
C CYS A 141 9.22 -15.13 -20.81
N ASP A 142 9.61 -16.40 -20.82
CA ASP A 142 9.77 -17.29 -19.64
C ASP A 142 10.97 -16.91 -18.75
N ASP A 143 11.29 -15.63 -18.67
CA ASP A 143 12.40 -15.11 -17.88
C ASP A 143 11.98 -14.93 -16.42
N VAL A 144 12.39 -15.86 -15.57
CA VAL A 144 12.22 -15.81 -14.10
C VAL A 144 12.70 -14.48 -13.53
N ARG A 145 13.72 -13.83 -14.13
CA ARG A 145 14.25 -12.56 -13.62
C ARG A 145 13.26 -11.41 -13.80
N SER A 146 12.55 -11.39 -14.91
CA SER A 146 11.51 -10.40 -15.19
C SER A 146 10.29 -10.60 -14.27
N LEU A 147 9.94 -11.84 -13.96
CA LEU A 147 8.90 -12.16 -12.97
C LEU A 147 9.27 -11.69 -11.56
N VAL A 148 10.50 -11.91 -11.10
CA VAL A 148 10.94 -11.45 -9.77
C VAL A 148 10.79 -9.93 -9.65
N LYS A 149 11.16 -9.16 -10.69
CA LYS A 149 11.00 -7.70 -10.70
C LYS A 149 9.52 -7.30 -10.65
N LEU A 150 8.69 -7.94 -11.48
CA LEU A 150 7.26 -7.69 -11.53
C LEU A 150 6.59 -7.97 -10.19
N ARG A 151 6.97 -9.07 -9.52
CA ARG A 151 6.49 -9.39 -8.18
C ARG A 151 6.74 -8.22 -7.23
N HIS A 152 7.97 -7.73 -7.10
CA HIS A 152 8.27 -6.63 -6.20
C HIS A 152 7.57 -5.32 -6.61
N PHE A 153 7.43 -5.08 -7.92
CA PHE A 153 6.69 -3.94 -8.44
C PHE A 153 5.20 -3.98 -8.08
N LYS A 154 4.60 -5.16 -7.90
CA LYS A 154 3.21 -5.32 -7.44
C LYS A 154 3.09 -5.42 -5.91
N THR A 155 4.03 -6.10 -5.24
CA THR A 155 4.01 -6.29 -3.79
C THR A 155 4.19 -4.99 -3.01
N VAL A 156 5.05 -4.07 -3.49
CA VAL A 156 5.27 -2.78 -2.82
C VAL A 156 3.98 -1.94 -2.78
N PRO A 157 3.33 -1.66 -3.93
CA PRO A 157 2.02 -0.99 -3.94
C PRO A 157 0.93 -1.74 -3.18
N TYR A 158 0.93 -3.08 -3.21
CA TYR A 158 -0.04 -3.87 -2.46
C TYR A 158 0.05 -3.61 -0.96
N PHE A 159 1.26 -3.52 -0.39
CA PHE A 159 1.41 -3.13 1.01
C PHE A 159 0.92 -1.71 1.27
N TYR A 160 1.24 -0.75 0.40
CA TYR A 160 0.72 0.61 0.56
C TYR A 160 -0.80 0.61 0.57
N ALA A 161 -1.45 -0.13 -0.33
CA ALA A 161 -2.90 -0.25 -0.37
C ALA A 161 -3.45 -0.75 0.97
N ILE A 162 -2.90 -1.85 1.51
CA ILE A 162 -3.32 -2.38 2.81
C ILE A 162 -3.13 -1.37 3.94
N PHE A 163 -1.95 -0.74 4.03
CA PHE A 163 -1.63 0.13 5.16
C PHE A 163 -2.35 1.47 5.07
N PHE A 164 -2.62 2.00 3.87
CA PHE A 164 -3.53 3.14 3.73
C PHE A 164 -4.96 2.77 4.09
N PHE A 165 -5.45 1.59 3.72
CA PHE A 165 -6.77 1.12 4.15
C PHE A 165 -6.86 1.03 5.67
N LEU A 166 -5.85 0.44 6.33
CA LEU A 166 -5.77 0.40 7.79
C LEU A 166 -5.73 1.81 8.41
N THR A 167 -5.00 2.73 7.78
CA THR A 167 -4.94 4.14 8.22
C THR A 167 -6.31 4.80 8.13
N ALA A 168 -7.07 4.54 7.07
CA ALA A 168 -8.44 5.01 6.96
C ALA A 168 -9.31 4.48 8.10
N LEU A 169 -9.25 3.18 8.39
CA LEU A 169 -9.99 2.58 9.50
C LEU A 169 -9.63 3.23 10.85
N ILE A 170 -8.34 3.52 11.09
CA ILE A 170 -7.88 4.24 12.28
C ILE A 170 -8.47 5.66 12.32
N SER A 171 -8.45 6.40 11.21
CA SER A 171 -9.07 7.74 11.12
C SER A 171 -10.55 7.70 11.51
N PHE A 172 -11.30 6.71 11.01
CA PHE A 172 -12.72 6.53 11.31
C PHE A 172 -12.96 6.18 12.78
N ILE A 173 -12.15 5.28 13.35
CA ILE A 173 -12.26 4.91 14.77
C ILE A 173 -11.99 6.13 15.64
N ILE A 174 -10.90 6.87 15.38
CA ILE A 174 -10.53 8.05 16.17
C ILE A 174 -11.62 9.12 16.11
N SER A 175 -12.20 9.39 14.93
CA SER A 175 -13.30 10.37 14.81
C SER A 175 -14.57 9.94 15.54
N SER A 176 -14.71 8.64 15.85
CA SER A 176 -15.86 8.09 16.55
C SER A 176 -15.66 8.02 18.08
N VAL A 177 -14.46 8.33 18.58
CA VAL A 177 -14.15 8.36 20.02
C VAL A 177 -14.46 9.77 20.56
N PRO A 178 -15.28 9.89 21.63
CA PRO A 178 -15.65 11.17 22.23
C PRO A 178 -14.49 11.90 22.93
#